data_AF-A0A8K0KEC1-F1
#
_entry.id   AF-A0A8K0KEC1-F1
#
_cell.length_a   1.000
_cell.length_b   1.000
_cell.length_c   1.000
_cell.angle_alpha   90.00
_cell.angle_beta   90.00
_cell.angle_gamma   90.00
#
_symmetry.space_group_name_H-M   'P 1'
#
loop_
_entity.id
_entity.type
_entity.pdbx_description
1 polymer ?
#
loop_
_entity_poly.entity_id
_entity_poly.type
_entity_poly.pdbx_seq_one_letter_code
_entity_poly.pdbx_strand_id
1 'polypeptide(L)'
;MSLIAHHVTAVNYIYRDTKFDGRREHRNIKFEVQRIKIDDDAPCQTNYHGDSNPFCMENIDVSNFLNLHSLDNHEDFCLAYVFTYRDFTGGTLGLAWVASASGASGGICEKYKTYTETVGGSYQSTKRSLNTGIITFVNYNSRVPPKVSQLTLAHEIGHNFGSPHDYPPECRPGGLNGNFIMFASATSGDRPNNSKFSSCSIGNISNVLDAIEDNKKRNCFSASAGAFCGNKIVEAGEECDCGYDDEECHEKCCYPRLVSEADKIRNISAKGCARRANTECRL
;
A
#
# COMPACT_ATOMS: atom_id res chain seq x y z
N MET A 1 -14.65 -9.43 -5.53
CA MET A 1 -13.31 -8.80 -5.49
C MET A 1 -13.02 -8.35 -4.07
N SER A 2 -11.81 -8.56 -3.57
CA SER A 2 -11.41 -8.20 -2.20
C SER A 2 -11.31 -6.67 -2.03
N LEU A 3 -11.45 -6.18 -0.79
CA LEU A 3 -11.34 -4.76 -0.45
C LEU A 3 -10.01 -4.17 -0.94
N ILE A 4 -8.91 -4.89 -0.76
CA ILE A 4 -7.56 -4.50 -1.17
C ILE A 4 -7.47 -4.37 -2.71
N ALA A 5 -8.01 -5.35 -3.45
CA ALA A 5 -8.01 -5.32 -4.91
C ALA A 5 -8.74 -4.08 -5.46
N HIS A 6 -9.89 -3.71 -4.87
CA HIS A 6 -10.61 -2.50 -5.26
C HIS A 6 -9.81 -1.22 -5.03
N HIS A 7 -9.04 -1.14 -3.94
CA HIS A 7 -8.22 0.02 -3.62
C HIS A 7 -7.03 0.15 -4.58
N VAL A 8 -6.32 -0.94 -4.82
CA VAL A 8 -5.16 -0.96 -5.73
C VAL A 8 -5.60 -0.69 -7.18
N THR A 9 -6.75 -1.22 -7.60
CA THR A 9 -7.33 -0.92 -8.92
C THR A 9 -7.63 0.57 -9.07
N ALA A 10 -8.20 1.22 -8.06
CA ALA A 10 -8.51 2.65 -8.09
C ALA A 10 -7.23 3.51 -8.13
N VAL A 11 -6.21 3.15 -7.34
CA VAL A 11 -4.88 3.80 -7.38
C VAL A 11 -4.27 3.65 -8.77
N ASN A 12 -4.30 2.44 -9.35
CA ASN A 12 -3.77 2.18 -10.69
C ASN A 12 -4.46 3.00 -11.77
N TYR A 13 -5.77 3.23 -11.66
CA TYR A 13 -6.50 4.11 -12.58
C TYR A 13 -5.94 5.55 -12.55
N ILE A 14 -5.61 6.06 -11.36
CA ILE A 14 -5.09 7.41 -11.18
C ILE A 14 -3.63 7.51 -11.65
N TYR A 15 -2.75 6.64 -11.15
CA TYR A 15 -1.31 6.76 -11.37
C TYR A 15 -0.88 6.39 -12.80
N ARG A 16 -1.54 5.40 -13.41
CA ARG A 16 -1.23 4.99 -14.79
C ARG A 16 -1.52 6.12 -15.78
N ASP A 17 -2.64 6.81 -15.59
CA ASP A 17 -3.13 7.83 -16.51
C ASP A 17 -2.51 9.21 -16.22
N THR A 18 -1.77 9.35 -15.11
CA THR A 18 -1.02 10.57 -14.77
C THR A 18 0.35 10.59 -15.45
N LYS A 19 0.69 11.75 -16.01
CA LYS A 19 1.97 12.03 -16.66
C LYS A 19 2.91 12.70 -15.67
N PHE A 20 3.78 11.93 -15.04
CA PHE A 20 4.80 12.44 -14.12
C PHE A 20 6.04 12.88 -14.91
N ASP A 21 5.91 13.97 -15.64
CA ASP A 21 7.04 14.53 -16.40
C ASP A 21 7.91 15.40 -15.52
N GLY A 22 9.19 15.03 -15.41
CA GLY A 22 10.24 15.83 -14.80
C GLY A 22 11.28 16.21 -15.84
N ARG A 23 12.54 15.91 -15.54
CA ARG A 23 13.62 15.92 -16.55
C ARG A 23 13.51 14.74 -17.50
N ARG A 24 12.89 13.64 -17.06
CA ARG A 24 12.56 12.47 -17.87
C ARG A 24 11.06 12.24 -17.86
N GLU A 25 10.58 11.53 -18.88
CA GLU A 25 9.19 11.09 -18.93
C GLU A 25 8.98 9.87 -18.03
N HIS A 26 8.06 9.98 -17.08
CA HIS A 26 7.59 8.83 -16.30
C HIS A 26 6.12 8.57 -16.65
N ARG A 27 5.83 7.35 -17.09
CA ARG A 27 4.55 6.93 -17.67
C ARG A 27 4.14 5.58 -17.15
N ASN A 28 2.83 5.30 -17.17
CA ASN A 28 2.29 3.97 -16.89
C ASN A 28 2.71 3.41 -15.52
N ILE A 29 2.84 4.27 -14.51
CA ILE A 29 3.15 3.84 -13.14
C ILE A 29 1.97 3.02 -12.62
N LYS A 30 2.26 1.82 -12.15
CA LYS A 30 1.28 0.87 -11.61
C LYS A 30 1.81 0.23 -10.34
N PHE A 31 0.88 -0.29 -9.56
CA PHE A 31 1.07 -0.99 -8.31
C PHE A 31 0.52 -2.40 -8.48
N GLU A 32 1.34 -3.38 -8.12
CA GLU A 32 1.01 -4.79 -8.10
C GLU A 32 1.19 -5.26 -6.65
N VAL A 33 0.18 -5.94 -6.11
CA VAL A 33 0.26 -6.47 -4.75
C VAL A 33 1.10 -7.73 -4.78
N GLN A 34 2.22 -7.74 -4.06
CA GLN A 34 3.08 -8.92 -3.98
C GLN A 34 2.69 -9.85 -2.83
N ARG A 35 2.20 -9.30 -1.72
CA ARG A 35 1.81 -10.10 -0.56
C ARG A 35 0.65 -9.46 0.19
N ILE A 36 -0.28 -10.30 0.65
CA ILE A 36 -1.38 -9.89 1.54
C ILE A 36 -1.32 -10.73 2.81
N LYS A 37 -1.23 -10.04 3.95
CA LYS A 37 -1.44 -10.62 5.27
C LYS A 37 -2.75 -10.07 5.84
N ILE A 38 -3.62 -10.94 6.33
CA ILE A 38 -4.84 -10.58 7.04
C ILE A 38 -4.69 -11.09 8.46
N ASP A 39 -4.61 -10.17 9.42
CA ASP A 39 -4.57 -10.52 10.84
C ASP A 39 -5.99 -10.79 11.37
N ASP A 40 -6.12 -11.82 12.20
CA ASP A 40 -7.33 -12.10 12.98
C ASP A 40 -7.21 -11.58 14.41
N ASP A 41 -8.23 -11.82 15.24
CA ASP A 41 -8.29 -11.36 16.62
C ASP A 41 -7.66 -12.34 17.62
N ALA A 42 -7.20 -13.52 17.18
CA ALA A 42 -6.65 -14.54 18.08
C ALA A 42 -5.45 -14.02 18.90
N PRO A 43 -4.49 -13.26 18.33
CA PRO A 43 -3.37 -12.69 19.10
C PRO A 43 -3.77 -11.64 20.14
N CYS A 44 -5.01 -11.15 20.11
CA CYS A 44 -5.52 -10.16 21.05
C CYS A 44 -6.34 -10.77 22.19
N GLN A 45 -6.54 -12.09 22.19
CA GLN A 45 -7.27 -12.80 23.23
C GLN A 45 -6.42 -13.00 24.49
N THR A 46 -7.04 -12.96 25.67
CA THR A 46 -6.35 -13.06 26.97
C THR A 46 -5.60 -14.37 27.19
N ASN A 47 -6.03 -15.45 26.52
CA ASN A 47 -5.44 -16.78 26.63
C ASN A 47 -4.55 -17.14 25.43
N TYR A 48 -4.12 -16.15 24.63
CA TYR A 48 -3.24 -16.41 23.49
C TYR A 48 -1.83 -16.77 23.97
N HIS A 49 -1.32 -17.93 23.53
CA HIS A 49 -0.02 -18.47 23.93
C HIS A 49 1.05 -18.31 22.84
N GLY A 50 1.02 -17.19 22.11
CA GLY A 50 2.01 -16.83 21.09
C GLY A 50 2.54 -15.41 21.27
N ASP A 51 3.23 -14.90 20.24
CA ASP A 51 3.76 -13.53 20.27
C ASP A 51 2.64 -12.49 20.32
N SER A 52 2.76 -11.54 21.26
CA SER A 52 1.79 -10.46 21.41
C SER A 52 1.75 -9.59 20.16
N ASN A 53 0.56 -9.32 19.64
CA ASN A 53 0.40 -8.43 18.50
C ASN A 53 0.38 -6.96 19.00
N PRO A 54 1.36 -6.12 18.60
CA PRO A 54 1.45 -4.74 19.06
C PRO A 54 0.25 -3.87 18.64
N PHE A 55 -0.53 -4.31 17.65
CA PHE A 55 -1.74 -3.64 17.18
C PHE A 55 -2.99 -3.95 18.00
N CYS A 56 -2.92 -4.76 19.07
CA CYS A 56 -4.09 -5.10 19.89
C CYS A 56 -4.55 -3.96 20.81
N MET A 57 -3.70 -2.99 21.15
CA MET A 57 -4.10 -1.89 22.03
C MET A 57 -5.16 -1.00 21.34
N GLU A 58 -6.32 -0.78 21.95
CA GLU A 58 -7.42 -0.04 21.32
C GLU A 58 -7.07 1.43 21.03
N ASN A 59 -6.30 2.09 21.90
CA ASN A 59 -6.06 3.54 21.85
C ASN A 59 -4.67 3.92 21.31
N ILE A 60 -4.28 3.34 20.16
CA ILE A 60 -3.04 3.72 19.47
C ILE A 60 -3.35 4.91 18.55
N ASP A 61 -2.65 6.03 18.74
CA ASP A 61 -2.75 7.18 17.82
C ASP A 61 -2.14 6.87 16.46
N VAL A 62 -2.52 7.65 15.44
CA VAL A 62 -2.12 7.43 14.05
C VAL A 62 -0.60 7.40 13.85
N SER A 63 0.16 8.22 14.58
CA SER A 63 1.62 8.30 14.47
C SER A 63 2.25 7.05 15.06
N ASN A 64 1.82 6.63 16.25
CA ASN A 64 2.30 5.39 16.87
C ASN A 64 1.90 4.17 16.03
N PHE A 65 0.72 4.15 15.44
CA PHE A 65 0.26 3.05 14.59
C PHE A 65 1.14 2.90 13.34
N LEU A 66 1.47 3.99 12.65
CA LEU A 66 2.43 3.97 11.53
C LEU A 66 3.83 3.55 12.00
N ASN A 67 4.29 4.05 13.15
CA ASN A 67 5.59 3.68 13.70
C ASN A 67 5.69 2.19 14.03
N LEU A 68 4.65 1.59 14.61
CA LEU A 68 4.57 0.16 14.86
C LEU A 68 4.71 -0.65 13.57
N HIS A 69 3.94 -0.30 12.52
CA HIS A 69 4.06 -0.94 11.21
C HIS A 69 5.44 -0.77 10.57
N SER A 70 6.11 0.34 10.88
CA SER A 70 7.46 0.63 10.38
C SER A 70 8.56 -0.17 11.09
N LEU A 71 8.28 -0.91 12.18
CA LEU A 71 9.30 -1.70 12.89
C LEU A 71 9.71 -2.98 12.13
N ASP A 72 8.81 -3.50 11.30
CA ASP A 72 9.04 -4.69 10.50
C ASP A 72 9.97 -4.42 9.30
N ASN A 73 10.58 -5.48 8.77
CA ASN A 73 11.40 -5.41 7.58
C ASN A 73 10.53 -5.50 6.32
N HIS A 74 10.41 -4.38 5.59
CA HIS A 74 9.66 -4.28 4.34
C HIS A 74 10.57 -4.02 3.14
N GLU A 75 11.87 -4.36 3.22
CA GLU A 75 12.87 -3.99 2.20
C GLU A 75 12.70 -4.68 0.84
N ASP A 76 11.94 -5.79 0.81
CA ASP A 76 11.60 -6.54 -0.39
C ASP A 76 10.49 -5.88 -1.21
N PHE A 77 9.74 -4.95 -0.60
CA PHE A 77 8.60 -4.27 -1.22
C PHE A 77 8.92 -2.81 -1.53
N CYS A 78 8.32 -2.27 -2.59
CA CYS A 78 8.41 -0.83 -2.86
C CYS A 78 7.73 0.00 -1.77
N LEU A 79 6.55 -0.44 -1.35
CA LEU A 79 5.74 0.11 -0.26
C LEU A 79 5.03 -1.01 0.50
N ALA A 80 4.77 -0.78 1.79
CA ALA A 80 4.00 -1.67 2.65
C ALA A 80 2.90 -0.90 3.39
N TYR A 81 1.65 -1.33 3.27
CA TYR A 81 0.49 -0.63 3.82
C TYR A 81 -0.32 -1.47 4.81
N VAL A 82 -0.86 -0.82 5.85
CA VAL A 82 -1.87 -1.41 6.75
C VAL A 82 -3.21 -0.74 6.52
N PHE A 83 -4.24 -1.57 6.38
CA PHE A 83 -5.63 -1.16 6.26
C PHE A 83 -6.32 -1.46 7.59
N THR A 84 -6.95 -0.46 8.21
CA THR A 84 -7.56 -0.61 9.54
C THR A 84 -8.98 -0.03 9.62
N TYR A 85 -9.68 -0.33 10.70
CA TYR A 85 -11.00 0.22 11.04
C TYR A 85 -10.95 1.10 12.30
N ARG A 86 -9.76 1.63 12.64
CA ARG A 86 -9.55 2.51 13.80
C ARG A 86 -10.01 3.93 13.52
N ASP A 87 -10.74 4.52 14.44
CA ASP A 87 -11.10 5.94 14.37
C ASP A 87 -9.97 6.77 14.96
N PHE A 88 -9.13 7.38 14.12
CA PHE A 88 -8.01 8.18 14.56
C PHE A 88 -8.45 9.59 14.97
N THR A 89 -7.77 10.13 15.99
CA THR A 89 -8.04 11.48 16.49
C THR A 89 -7.84 12.54 15.41
N GLY A 90 -8.60 13.63 15.51
CA GLY A 90 -8.53 14.74 14.55
C GLY A 90 -9.14 14.45 13.18
N GLY A 91 -9.81 13.31 13.01
CA GLY A 91 -10.44 12.90 11.76
C GLY A 91 -9.45 12.44 10.68
N THR A 92 -8.31 11.90 11.12
CA THR A 92 -7.22 11.47 10.26
C THR A 92 -7.58 10.17 9.54
N LEU A 93 -7.52 10.17 8.20
CA LEU A 93 -7.88 9.00 7.38
C LEU A 93 -6.68 8.11 7.01
N GLY A 94 -5.47 8.64 7.09
CA GLY A 94 -4.24 7.94 6.73
C GLY A 94 -3.01 8.70 7.19
N LEU A 95 -1.87 8.03 7.10
CA LEU A 95 -0.56 8.63 7.35
C LEU A 95 0.51 7.83 6.62
N ALA A 96 1.49 8.51 6.03
CA ALA A 96 2.57 7.85 5.33
C ALA A 96 3.88 8.64 5.40
N TRP A 97 5.01 7.94 5.31
CA TRP A 97 6.33 8.59 5.26
C TRP A 97 6.57 9.25 3.90
N VAL A 98 7.01 10.51 3.91
CA VAL A 98 7.19 11.28 2.67
C VAL A 98 8.56 10.97 2.05
N ALA A 99 8.60 10.64 0.76
CA ALA A 99 9.88 10.50 0.04
C ALA A 99 10.56 11.85 -0.21
N SER A 100 11.87 11.81 -0.39
CA SER A 100 12.68 12.97 -0.76
C SER A 100 13.64 12.63 -1.89
N ALA A 101 13.75 13.55 -2.85
CA ALA A 101 14.75 13.50 -3.91
C ALA A 101 16.17 13.85 -3.41
N SER A 102 16.28 14.49 -2.25
CA SER A 102 17.55 15.01 -1.70
C SER A 102 18.16 14.10 -0.63
N GLY A 103 17.71 12.85 -0.53
CA GLY A 103 18.30 11.83 0.34
C GLY A 103 17.74 11.77 1.77
N ALA A 104 16.70 12.55 2.10
CA ALA A 104 15.96 12.30 3.34
C ALA A 104 15.27 10.92 3.25
N SER A 105 15.25 10.20 4.39
CA SER A 105 14.73 8.83 4.43
C SER A 105 13.21 8.83 4.44
N GLY A 106 12.59 7.96 3.64
CA GLY A 106 11.14 7.82 3.58
C GLY A 106 10.58 7.50 2.20
N GLY A 107 9.34 7.03 2.20
CA GLY A 107 8.55 6.71 1.03
C GLY A 107 9.13 5.56 0.19
N ILE A 108 8.86 5.58 -1.11
CA ILE A 108 9.19 4.48 -2.03
C ILE A 108 10.65 4.04 -1.93
N CYS A 109 10.89 2.73 -2.03
CA CYS A 109 12.22 2.13 -2.11
C CYS A 109 13.17 2.41 -0.92
N GLU A 110 12.63 2.78 0.25
CA GLU A 110 13.44 2.92 1.46
C GLU A 110 13.90 1.56 2.00
N LYS A 111 15.11 1.50 2.58
CA LYS A 111 15.66 0.27 3.16
C LYS A 111 15.30 0.13 4.64
N TYR A 112 15.26 -1.11 5.12
CA TYR A 112 15.27 -1.38 6.55
C TYR A 112 16.63 -1.02 7.16
N LYS A 113 16.67 0.02 8.00
CA LYS A 113 17.92 0.50 8.59
C LYS A 113 17.70 1.10 9.98
N THR A 114 18.80 1.30 10.71
CA THR A 114 18.78 1.86 12.06
C THR A 114 18.57 3.36 12.01
N TYR A 115 17.60 3.85 12.79
CA TYR A 115 17.36 5.26 13.05
C TYR A 115 17.62 5.54 14.52
N THR A 116 18.25 6.67 14.80
CA THR A 116 18.51 7.14 16.16
C THR A 116 17.60 8.33 16.45
N GLU A 117 16.76 8.18 17.46
CA GLU A 117 15.84 9.22 17.94
C GLU A 117 16.20 9.60 19.37
N THR A 118 15.99 10.87 19.72
CA THR A 118 16.15 11.35 21.10
C THR A 118 14.79 11.36 21.77
N VAL A 119 14.53 10.37 22.61
CA VAL A 119 13.27 10.27 23.37
C VAL A 119 13.57 10.58 24.84
N GLY A 120 12.98 11.66 25.36
CA GLY A 120 13.18 12.06 26.75
C GLY A 120 14.64 12.36 27.14
N GLY A 121 15.47 12.81 26.19
CA GLY A 121 16.89 13.09 26.40
C GLY A 121 17.82 11.87 26.31
N SER A 122 17.29 10.68 26.03
CA SER A 122 18.09 9.46 25.78
C SER A 122 18.08 9.11 24.29
N TYR A 123 19.23 8.68 23.78
CA TYR A 123 19.33 8.16 22.41
C TYR A 123 18.78 6.74 22.36
N GLN A 124 17.73 6.54 21.56
CA GLN A 124 17.20 5.23 21.23
C GLN A 124 17.46 4.93 19.77
N SER A 125 18.09 3.78 19.50
CA SER A 125 18.39 3.32 18.16
C SER A 125 17.51 2.12 17.83
N THR A 126 16.63 2.27 16.83
CA THR A 126 15.67 1.25 16.42
C THR A 126 15.73 1.07 14.92
N LYS A 127 15.67 -0.18 14.44
CA LYS A 127 15.56 -0.43 13.01
C LYS A 127 14.12 -0.20 12.54
N ARG A 128 13.97 0.49 11.42
CA ARG A 128 12.67 0.76 10.80
C ARG A 128 12.73 0.67 9.28
N SER A 129 11.58 0.40 8.68
CA SER A 129 11.30 0.54 7.25
C SER A 129 10.38 1.74 7.08
N LEU A 130 10.85 2.82 6.43
CA LEU A 130 10.06 4.03 6.21
C LEU A 130 9.42 4.08 4.81
N ASN A 131 9.29 2.94 4.15
CA ASN A 131 8.49 2.73 2.94
C ASN A 131 7.05 2.30 3.29
N THR A 132 6.51 2.87 4.36
CA THR A 132 5.24 2.45 4.96
C THR A 132 4.18 3.55 4.92
N GLY A 133 2.93 3.10 4.97
CA GLY A 133 1.76 3.96 5.12
C GLY A 133 0.58 3.20 5.72
N ILE A 134 -0.41 3.94 6.20
CA ILE A 134 -1.62 3.36 6.80
C ILE A 134 -2.85 4.12 6.29
N ILE A 135 -3.98 3.42 6.19
CA ILE A 135 -5.30 4.03 5.94
C ILE A 135 -6.36 3.42 6.86
N THR A 136 -7.37 4.22 7.21
CA THR A 136 -8.54 3.75 7.96
C THR A 136 -9.84 3.87 7.16
N PHE A 137 -10.77 2.96 7.44
CA PHE A 137 -12.13 2.96 6.91
C PHE A 137 -13.17 3.54 7.87
N VAL A 138 -12.74 4.10 9.00
CA VAL A 138 -13.61 4.72 10.01
C VAL A 138 -13.14 6.13 10.29
N ASN A 139 -14.09 7.06 10.38
CA ASN A 139 -13.85 8.44 10.80
C ASN A 139 -15.07 8.96 11.55
N TYR A 140 -14.86 9.53 12.74
CA TYR A 140 -15.93 9.99 13.63
C TYR A 140 -17.03 8.91 13.81
N ASN A 141 -16.60 7.70 14.17
CA ASN A 141 -17.42 6.50 14.34
C ASN A 141 -18.28 6.10 13.13
N SER A 142 -17.98 6.62 11.94
CA SER A 142 -18.74 6.36 10.72
C SER A 142 -17.85 5.71 9.66
N ARG A 143 -18.43 4.78 8.89
CA ARG A 143 -17.71 4.14 7.78
C ARG A 143 -17.42 5.14 6.68
N VAL A 144 -16.17 5.18 6.24
CA VAL A 144 -15.71 5.99 5.11
C VAL A 144 -16.21 5.35 3.81
N PRO A 145 -16.85 6.11 2.89
CA PRO A 145 -17.28 5.57 1.60
C PRO A 145 -16.10 5.02 0.78
N PRO A 146 -16.26 3.93 0.00
CA PRO A 146 -15.17 3.32 -0.76
C PRO A 146 -14.42 4.30 -1.68
N LYS A 147 -15.14 5.22 -2.30
CA LYS A 147 -14.55 6.23 -3.17
C LYS A 147 -13.59 7.17 -2.41
N VAL A 148 -13.96 7.54 -1.19
CA VAL A 148 -13.14 8.41 -0.33
C VAL A 148 -11.91 7.63 0.14
N SER A 149 -12.07 6.40 0.63
CA SER A 149 -10.93 5.59 1.11
C SER A 149 -9.94 5.21 -0.01
N GLN A 150 -10.43 5.02 -1.24
CA GLN A 150 -9.58 4.85 -2.43
C GLN A 150 -8.74 6.10 -2.72
N LEU A 151 -9.34 7.28 -2.61
CA LEU A 151 -8.62 8.55 -2.78
C LEU A 151 -7.65 8.81 -1.62
N THR A 152 -8.02 8.43 -0.39
CA THR A 152 -7.10 8.44 0.76
C THR A 152 -5.88 7.58 0.47
N LEU A 153 -6.03 6.35 -0.03
CA LEU A 153 -4.88 5.53 -0.40
C LEU A 153 -4.01 6.20 -1.46
N ALA A 154 -4.62 6.76 -2.51
CA ALA A 154 -3.89 7.47 -3.55
C ALA A 154 -3.12 8.69 -3.02
N HIS A 155 -3.70 9.40 -2.05
CA HIS A 155 -3.10 10.53 -1.33
C HIS A 155 -1.88 10.09 -0.51
N GLU A 156 -2.03 9.06 0.33
CA GLU A 156 -0.93 8.54 1.14
C GLU A 156 0.22 8.01 0.27
N ILE A 157 -0.10 7.35 -0.85
CA ILE A 157 0.94 6.93 -1.81
C ILE A 157 1.59 8.17 -2.45
N GLY A 158 0.84 9.26 -2.64
CA GLY A 158 1.38 10.52 -3.16
C GLY A 158 2.44 11.12 -2.25
N HIS A 159 2.24 11.01 -0.93
CA HIS A 159 3.27 11.29 0.06
C HIS A 159 4.47 10.36 -0.07
N ASN A 160 4.26 9.05 -0.18
CA ASN A 160 5.35 8.11 -0.40
C ASN A 160 6.12 8.35 -1.71
N PHE A 161 5.52 8.97 -2.73
CA PHE A 161 6.19 9.42 -3.95
C PHE A 161 6.81 10.83 -3.82
N GLY A 162 6.68 11.47 -2.66
CA GLY A 162 7.37 12.71 -2.29
C GLY A 162 6.57 13.98 -2.52
N SER A 163 5.27 13.90 -2.82
CA SER A 163 4.43 15.09 -2.85
C SER A 163 4.10 15.54 -1.42
N PRO A 164 4.38 16.79 -1.03
CA PRO A 164 3.71 17.41 0.11
C PRO A 164 2.24 17.69 -0.24
N HIS A 165 1.52 18.25 0.74
CA HIS A 165 0.19 18.79 0.48
C HIS A 165 0.22 19.92 -0.56
N ASP A 166 -0.86 20.02 -1.33
CA ASP A 166 -0.99 21.00 -2.41
C ASP A 166 -0.93 22.45 -1.91
N TYR A 167 0.01 23.18 -2.50
CA TYR A 167 0.25 24.60 -2.32
C TYR A 167 1.08 25.10 -3.52
N PRO A 168 0.85 26.32 -4.06
CA PRO A 168 -0.03 27.41 -3.60
C PRO A 168 -1.49 27.27 -4.08
N PRO A 169 -2.39 28.28 -3.95
CA PRO A 169 -3.81 28.19 -4.30
C PRO A 169 -4.16 27.59 -5.67
N GLU A 170 -3.32 27.77 -6.69
CA GLU A 170 -3.47 27.18 -8.02
C GLU A 170 -3.50 25.65 -8.00
N CYS A 171 -2.86 25.03 -7.01
CA CYS A 171 -2.83 23.59 -6.78
C CYS A 171 -3.93 23.12 -5.81
N ARG A 172 -4.77 24.03 -5.30
CA ARG A 172 -5.93 23.73 -4.45
C ARG A 172 -7.12 24.65 -4.79
N PRO A 173 -7.64 24.56 -6.03
CA PRO A 173 -8.55 25.55 -6.58
C PRO A 173 -9.96 25.54 -5.96
N GLY A 174 -10.37 24.45 -5.31
CA GLY A 174 -11.69 24.31 -4.70
C GLY A 174 -12.85 24.49 -5.71
N GLY A 175 -13.96 25.06 -5.22
CA GLY A 175 -15.12 25.41 -6.04
C GLY A 175 -15.78 24.20 -6.74
N LEU A 176 -16.31 24.43 -7.95
CA LEU A 176 -17.04 23.41 -8.72
C LEU A 176 -16.15 22.26 -9.20
N ASN A 177 -14.86 22.52 -9.40
CA ASN A 177 -13.88 21.52 -9.83
C ASN A 177 -13.30 20.72 -8.66
N GLY A 178 -13.40 21.25 -7.43
CA GLY A 178 -12.84 20.66 -6.22
C GLY A 178 -11.31 20.76 -6.14
N ASN A 179 -10.76 20.31 -5.01
CA ASN A 179 -9.31 20.21 -4.83
C ASN A 179 -8.74 18.92 -5.42
N PHE A 180 -7.43 18.89 -5.63
CA PHE A 180 -6.71 17.74 -6.13
C PHE A 180 -6.42 16.71 -5.03
N ILE A 181 -5.88 15.55 -5.42
CA ILE A 181 -5.61 14.41 -4.53
C ILE A 181 -4.79 14.83 -3.30
N MET A 182 -3.77 15.68 -3.47
CA MET A 182 -2.84 16.06 -2.39
C MET A 182 -3.35 17.23 -1.54
N PHE A 183 -4.66 17.54 -1.59
CA PHE A 183 -5.25 18.53 -0.70
C PHE A 183 -5.15 18.08 0.76
N ALA A 184 -4.78 18.99 1.67
CA ALA A 184 -4.53 18.71 3.09
C ALA A 184 -5.76 18.28 3.91
N SER A 185 -6.92 18.11 3.29
CA SER A 185 -8.15 17.68 3.96
C SER A 185 -8.90 16.70 3.09
N ALA A 186 -9.70 15.84 3.72
CA ALA A 186 -10.51 14.85 3.02
C ALA A 186 -11.41 15.50 1.95
N THR A 187 -11.54 14.84 0.81
CA THR A 187 -12.43 15.25 -0.29
C THR A 187 -13.56 14.24 -0.45
N SER A 188 -14.71 14.66 -0.98
CA SER A 188 -15.84 13.74 -1.21
C SER A 188 -15.59 12.76 -2.37
N GLY A 189 -14.64 13.09 -3.25
CA GLY A 189 -14.36 12.35 -4.47
C GLY A 189 -15.26 12.70 -5.65
N ASP A 190 -16.29 13.52 -5.47
CA ASP A 190 -17.32 13.78 -6.51
C ASP A 190 -16.96 14.88 -7.48
N ARG A 191 -15.87 15.60 -7.21
CA ARG A 191 -15.45 16.71 -8.04
C ARG A 191 -14.40 16.28 -9.07
N PRO A 192 -14.38 16.88 -10.28
CA PRO A 192 -13.47 16.50 -11.35
C PRO A 192 -11.98 16.44 -11.01
N ASN A 193 -11.51 17.25 -10.04
CA ASN A 193 -10.11 17.26 -9.62
C ASN A 193 -9.78 16.23 -8.53
N ASN A 194 -10.77 15.69 -7.81
CA ASN A 194 -10.50 14.83 -6.65
C ASN A 194 -9.75 13.54 -7.00
N SER A 195 -9.81 13.10 -8.27
CA SER A 195 -9.08 11.94 -8.80
C SER A 195 -7.87 12.31 -9.65
N LYS A 196 -7.38 13.55 -9.56
CA LYS A 196 -6.22 14.05 -10.31
C LYS A 196 -5.16 14.62 -9.38
N PHE A 197 -3.91 14.48 -9.77
CA PHE A 197 -2.81 15.23 -9.17
C PHE A 197 -2.79 16.66 -9.71
N SER A 198 -2.40 17.62 -8.85
CA SER A 198 -2.15 18.99 -9.28
C SER A 198 -0.84 19.06 -10.05
N SER A 199 -0.58 20.18 -10.74
CA SER A 199 0.72 20.44 -11.37
C SER A 199 1.86 20.48 -10.34
N CYS A 200 1.60 20.94 -9.11
CA CYS A 200 2.55 20.92 -8.01
C CYS A 200 2.88 19.49 -7.56
N SER A 201 1.87 18.64 -7.36
CA SER A 201 2.11 17.25 -6.95
C SER A 201 2.87 16.48 -8.04
N ILE A 202 2.49 16.70 -9.32
CA ILE A 202 3.19 16.11 -10.47
C ILE A 202 4.67 16.48 -10.43
N GLY A 203 5.00 17.77 -10.29
CA GLY A 203 6.40 18.21 -10.22
C GLY A 203 7.20 17.58 -9.07
N ASN A 204 6.60 17.48 -7.87
CA ASN A 204 7.26 16.88 -6.72
C ASN A 204 7.50 15.38 -6.89
N ILE A 205 6.50 14.65 -7.39
CA ILE A 205 6.60 13.22 -7.66
C ILE A 205 7.64 12.95 -8.75
N SER A 206 7.60 13.72 -9.84
CA SER A 206 8.59 13.63 -10.92
C SER A 206 10.02 13.80 -10.42
N ASN A 207 10.27 14.71 -9.47
CA ASN A 207 11.61 14.91 -8.89
C ASN A 207 12.14 13.67 -8.16
N VAL A 208 11.28 12.94 -7.44
CA VAL A 208 11.67 11.70 -6.75
C VAL A 208 11.93 10.59 -7.78
N LEU A 209 11.08 10.46 -8.80
CA LEU A 209 11.27 9.46 -9.85
C LEU A 209 12.55 9.72 -10.66
N ASP A 210 12.83 10.98 -10.98
CA ASP A 210 14.09 11.41 -11.59
C ASP A 210 15.30 11.08 -10.70
N ALA A 211 15.17 11.20 -9.37
CA ALA A 211 16.24 10.85 -8.44
C ALA A 211 16.51 9.33 -8.41
N ILE A 212 15.49 8.50 -8.63
CA ILE A 212 15.65 7.05 -8.80
C ILE A 212 16.39 6.74 -10.10
N GLU A 213 15.97 7.34 -11.21
CA GLU A 213 16.61 7.19 -12.53
C GLU A 213 18.06 7.68 -12.57
N ASP A 214 18.40 8.69 -11.77
CA ASP A 214 19.75 9.20 -11.62
C ASP A 214 20.59 8.45 -10.57
N ASN A 215 20.08 7.35 -9.98
CA ASN A 215 20.71 6.59 -8.91
C ASN A 215 21.03 7.40 -7.62
N LYS A 216 20.33 8.52 -7.41
CA LYS A 216 20.40 9.32 -6.17
C LYS A 216 19.52 8.74 -5.07
N LYS A 217 18.47 7.99 -5.44
CA LYS A 217 17.63 7.18 -4.56
C LYS A 217 17.64 5.75 -5.07
N ARG A 218 17.54 4.77 -4.16
CA ARG A 218 17.50 3.34 -4.52
C ARG A 218 16.34 3.10 -5.49
N ASN A 219 16.60 2.36 -6.57
CA ASN A 219 15.56 1.81 -7.41
C ASN A 219 15.10 0.46 -6.87
N CYS A 220 13.79 0.30 -6.71
CA CYS A 220 13.11 -0.95 -6.35
C CYS A 220 11.95 -1.27 -7.31
N PHE A 221 11.81 -0.51 -8.40
CA PHE A 221 10.80 -0.73 -9.41
C PHE A 221 11.19 -1.92 -10.27
N SER A 222 10.18 -2.69 -10.68
CA SER A 222 10.30 -3.78 -11.63
C SER A 222 9.49 -3.48 -12.88
N ALA A 223 9.87 -4.10 -14.00
CA ALA A 223 8.99 -4.15 -15.16
C ALA A 223 7.72 -4.91 -14.76
N SER A 224 6.55 -4.36 -15.12
CA SER A 224 5.26 -5.00 -14.85
C SER A 224 5.24 -6.37 -15.53
N ALA A 225 5.08 -7.41 -14.72
CA ALA A 225 4.89 -8.78 -15.21
C ALA A 225 3.41 -9.08 -15.52
N GLY A 226 2.51 -8.12 -15.22
CA GLY A 226 1.07 -8.30 -15.30
C GLY A 226 0.52 -8.82 -13.97
N ALA A 227 -0.37 -9.81 -14.05
CA ALA A 227 -0.94 -10.47 -12.88
C ALA A 227 0.15 -11.10 -12.00
N PHE A 228 0.02 -10.95 -10.67
CA PHE A 228 0.87 -11.62 -9.70
C PHE A 228 0.10 -12.75 -9.01
N CYS A 229 0.42 -13.97 -9.40
CA CYS A 229 -0.13 -15.16 -8.76
C CYS A 229 0.42 -15.32 -7.34
N GLY A 230 -0.46 -15.52 -6.37
CA GLY A 230 -0.16 -15.79 -4.97
C GLY A 230 -0.46 -14.64 -4.03
N ASN A 231 -1.06 -13.55 -4.52
CA ASN A 231 -1.47 -12.40 -3.73
C ASN A 231 -2.94 -12.46 -3.28
N LYS A 232 -3.66 -13.55 -3.59
CA LYS A 232 -5.08 -13.76 -3.25
C LYS A 232 -6.03 -12.83 -4.01
N ILE A 233 -5.60 -12.30 -5.16
CA ILE A 233 -6.42 -11.49 -6.07
C ILE A 233 -6.44 -12.21 -7.41
N VAL A 234 -7.62 -12.64 -7.86
CA VAL A 234 -7.75 -13.22 -9.19
C VAL A 234 -7.57 -12.13 -10.24
N GLU A 235 -6.47 -12.21 -10.98
CA GLU A 235 -6.10 -11.25 -12.03
C GLU A 235 -6.22 -11.85 -13.44
N ALA A 236 -5.96 -11.03 -14.46
CA ALA A 236 -6.08 -11.47 -15.85
C ALA A 236 -5.10 -12.60 -16.17
N GLY A 237 -5.62 -13.77 -16.55
CA GLY A 237 -4.83 -14.97 -16.86
C GLY A 237 -4.79 -16.00 -15.72
N GLU A 238 -5.45 -15.72 -14.59
CA GLU A 238 -5.59 -16.64 -13.46
C GLU A 238 -7.01 -17.19 -13.38
N GLU A 239 -7.15 -18.46 -12.96
CA GLU A 239 -8.46 -19.08 -12.75
C GLU A 239 -8.93 -19.00 -11.30
N CYS A 240 -7.97 -18.81 -10.38
CA CYS A 240 -8.13 -18.68 -8.94
C CYS A 240 -6.81 -18.12 -8.35
N ASP A 241 -6.83 -17.58 -7.14
CA ASP A 241 -5.61 -17.28 -6.38
C ASP A 241 -5.89 -17.42 -4.90
N CYS A 242 -5.30 -18.45 -4.28
CA CYS A 242 -5.49 -18.79 -2.87
C CYS A 242 -4.31 -18.38 -1.97
N GLY A 243 -3.19 -17.90 -2.52
CA GLY A 243 -2.00 -17.54 -1.76
C GLY A 243 -0.69 -18.11 -2.29
N TYR A 244 0.39 -17.80 -1.57
CA TYR A 244 1.75 -18.02 -2.05
C TYR A 244 2.18 -19.50 -2.05
N ASP A 245 1.85 -20.25 -1.01
CA ASP A 245 2.24 -21.64 -0.80
C ASP A 245 1.10 -22.46 -0.15
N ASP A 246 1.34 -23.73 0.15
CA ASP A 246 0.36 -24.63 0.78
C ASP A 246 0.05 -24.23 2.25
N GLU A 247 0.87 -23.39 2.90
CA GLU A 247 0.55 -22.87 4.24
C GLU A 247 -0.49 -21.76 4.14
N GLU A 248 -0.38 -20.87 3.14
CA GLU A 248 -1.34 -19.79 2.93
C GLU A 248 -2.61 -20.24 2.17
N CYS A 249 -2.50 -21.25 1.31
CA CYS A 249 -3.58 -21.73 0.44
C CYS A 249 -4.37 -22.89 1.06
N HIS A 250 -5.48 -22.56 1.71
CA HIS A 250 -6.40 -23.56 2.27
C HIS A 250 -7.50 -24.03 1.29
N GLU A 251 -7.50 -23.51 0.06
CA GLU A 251 -8.50 -23.86 -0.95
C GLU A 251 -8.21 -25.20 -1.62
N LYS A 252 -9.17 -26.14 -1.51
CA LYS A 252 -9.10 -27.44 -2.19
C LYS A 252 -9.12 -27.32 -3.72
N CYS A 253 -9.59 -26.19 -4.24
CA CYS A 253 -9.86 -25.98 -5.65
C CYS A 253 -8.75 -25.28 -6.41
N CYS A 254 -7.81 -24.64 -5.72
CA CYS A 254 -6.77 -23.83 -6.33
C CYS A 254 -5.40 -24.40 -6.02
N TYR A 255 -4.47 -24.33 -6.98
CA TYR A 255 -3.06 -24.51 -6.68
C TYR A 255 -2.46 -23.19 -6.17
N PRO A 256 -1.67 -23.21 -5.08
CA PRO A 256 -0.93 -22.02 -4.67
C PRO A 256 0.09 -21.59 -5.72
N ARG A 257 0.65 -20.39 -5.58
CA ARG A 257 1.71 -19.90 -6.47
C ARG A 257 2.90 -20.87 -6.56
N LEU A 258 3.36 -21.36 -5.41
CA LEU A 258 4.38 -22.39 -5.28
C LEU A 258 3.72 -23.76 -5.20
N VAL A 259 3.49 -24.37 -6.37
CA VAL A 259 2.96 -25.74 -6.46
C VAL A 259 3.94 -26.73 -5.85
N SER A 260 3.49 -27.49 -4.84
CA SER A 260 4.32 -28.50 -4.19
C SER A 260 4.66 -29.66 -5.12
N GLU A 261 5.78 -30.35 -4.85
CA GLU A 261 6.20 -31.50 -5.64
C GLU A 261 5.15 -32.63 -5.61
N ALA A 262 4.46 -32.81 -4.48
CA ALA A 262 3.36 -33.77 -4.38
C ALA A 262 2.20 -33.45 -5.33
N ASP A 263 1.91 -32.17 -5.57
CA ASP A 263 0.89 -31.74 -6.53
C ASP A 263 1.37 -31.88 -7.97
N LYS A 264 2.64 -31.56 -8.27
CA LYS A 264 3.23 -31.79 -9.60
C LYS A 264 3.28 -33.28 -9.97
N ILE A 265 3.52 -34.16 -9.00
CA ILE A 265 3.49 -35.62 -9.21
C ILE A 265 2.06 -36.10 -9.49
N ARG A 266 1.07 -35.58 -8.76
CA ARG A 266 -0.35 -35.94 -8.96
C ARG A 266 -0.92 -35.38 -10.26
N ASN A 267 -0.45 -34.21 -10.68
CA ASN A 267 -0.87 -33.55 -11.90
C ASN A 267 0.34 -32.83 -12.53
N ILE A 268 0.88 -33.42 -13.60
CA ILE A 268 2.04 -32.88 -14.31
C ILE A 268 1.80 -31.50 -14.94
N SER A 269 0.53 -31.12 -15.17
CA SER A 269 0.15 -29.81 -15.67
C SER A 269 -0.27 -28.84 -14.57
N ALA A 270 -0.02 -29.17 -13.30
CA ALA A 270 -0.31 -28.29 -12.18
C ALA A 270 0.47 -26.99 -12.33
N LYS A 271 -0.26 -25.88 -12.34
CA LYS A 271 0.25 -24.52 -12.49
C LYS A 271 -0.34 -23.69 -11.35
N GLY A 272 0.48 -22.83 -10.74
CA GLY A 272 0.00 -21.93 -9.70
C GLY A 272 -1.11 -21.02 -10.22
N CYS A 273 -2.09 -20.72 -9.36
CA CYS A 273 -3.27 -19.91 -9.69
C CYS A 273 -4.14 -20.48 -10.82
N ALA A 274 -4.05 -21.80 -11.03
CA ALA A 274 -4.97 -22.56 -11.85
C ALA A 274 -5.78 -23.52 -10.97
N ARG A 275 -6.96 -23.92 -11.45
CA ARG A 275 -7.80 -24.86 -10.72
C ARG A 275 -7.17 -26.24 -10.67
N ARG A 276 -7.35 -26.92 -9.53
CA ARG A 276 -6.94 -28.32 -9.38
C ARG A 276 -7.77 -29.20 -10.30
N ALA A 277 -7.11 -30.16 -10.95
CA ALA A 277 -7.82 -31.14 -11.78
C ALA A 277 -8.70 -32.04 -10.89
N ASN A 278 -9.88 -32.42 -11.39
CA ASN A 278 -10.81 -33.35 -10.73
C ASN A 278 -11.31 -32.90 -9.34
N THR A 279 -11.41 -31.59 -9.09
CA THR A 279 -12.02 -31.05 -7.87
C THR A 279 -13.40 -30.47 -8.16
N GLU A 280 -14.37 -30.78 -7.31
CA GLU A 280 -15.69 -30.12 -7.35
C GLU A 280 -15.61 -28.79 -6.62
N CYS A 281 -15.62 -27.71 -7.40
CA CYS A 281 -15.58 -26.35 -6.90
C CYS A 281 -16.98 -25.76 -6.92
N ARG A 282 -17.49 -25.40 -5.74
CA ARG A 282 -18.72 -24.61 -5.67
C ARG A 282 -18.40 -23.19 -6.13
N LEU A 283 -19.22 -22.69 -7.06
CA LEU A 283 -19.24 -21.29 -7.49
C LEU A 283 -19.60 -20.37 -6.33
#